data_AF-A0A0F7ZGS3-F1
#
_entry.id   AF-A0A0F7ZGS3-F1
#
_cell.length_a   1.000
_cell.length_b   1.000
_cell.length_c   1.000
_cell.angle_alpha   90.00
_cell.angle_beta   90.00
_cell.angle_gamma   90.00
#
_symmetry.space_group_name_H-M   'P 1'
#
loop_
_entity.id
_entity.type
_entity.pdbx_description
1 polymer ?
#
loop_
_entity_poly.entity_id
_entity_poly.type
_entity_poly.pdbx_seq_one_letter_code
_entity_poly.pdbx_strand_id
1 'polypeptide(L)'
;MPRLKTLYKRLMDKSAQQAERVVFAGDGSGGNIASSLVIWVLEPDGQSSAQDVRVPAAIVAISPSTDLRHARPDLGSVAQLDPIMKGIGWMFMGLSEL
;
A
#
# COMPACT_ATOMS: atom_id res chain seq x y z
N MET A 1 10.59 4.46 -1.65
CA MET A 1 9.92 4.79 -2.94
C MET A 1 10.07 6.29 -3.31
N PRO A 2 11.27 6.84 -3.56
CA PRO A 2 11.49 8.29 -3.55
C PRO A 2 10.61 9.11 -4.52
N ARG A 3 10.40 8.60 -5.75
CA ARG A 3 9.56 9.27 -6.75
C ARG A 3 8.08 9.35 -6.35
N LEU A 4 7.56 8.31 -5.70
CA LEU A 4 6.19 8.30 -5.19
C LEU A 4 6.01 9.29 -4.03
N LYS A 5 7.01 9.44 -3.16
CA LYS A 5 7.01 10.46 -2.09
C LYS A 5 7.03 11.88 -2.67
N THR A 6 7.80 12.12 -3.73
CA THR A 6 7.77 13.40 -4.46
C THR A 6 6.42 13.65 -5.13
N LEU A 7 5.83 12.63 -5.77
CA LEU A 7 4.50 12.73 -6.38
C LEU A 7 3.44 13.06 -5.33
N TYR A 8 3.44 12.35 -4.20
CA TYR A 8 2.54 12.60 -3.08
C TYR A 8 2.61 14.07 -2.66
N LYS A 9 3.81 14.59 -2.35
CA LYS A 9 3.99 15.97 -1.89
C LYS A 9 3.44 16.97 -2.91
N ARG A 10 3.82 16.83 -4.18
CA ARG A 10 3.35 17.72 -5.26
C ARG A 10 1.83 17.67 -5.45
N LEU A 11 1.24 16.48 -5.38
CA LEU A 11 -0.19 16.30 -5.55
C LEU A 11 -0.97 16.92 -4.38
N MET A 12 -0.52 16.69 -3.16
CA MET A 12 -1.14 17.27 -1.96
C MET A 12 -1.02 18.80 -1.93
N ASP A 13 0.11 19.36 -2.35
CA ASP A 13 0.31 20.81 -2.45
C ASP A 13 -0.62 21.44 -3.49
N LYS A 14 -0.69 20.83 -4.68
CA LYS A 14 -1.59 21.29 -5.75
C LYS A 14 -3.06 21.19 -5.35
N SER A 15 -3.44 20.08 -4.72
CA SER A 15 -4.81 19.88 -4.21
C SER A 15 -5.20 20.97 -3.21
N ALA A 16 -4.28 21.35 -2.31
CA ALA A 16 -4.53 22.43 -1.35
C ALA A 16 -4.71 23.79 -2.04
N GLN A 17 -3.91 24.08 -3.07
CA GLN A 17 -4.04 25.33 -3.86
C GLN A 17 -5.36 25.42 -4.62
N GLN A 18 -5.92 24.27 -5.03
CA GLN A 18 -7.15 24.19 -5.81
C GLN A 18 -8.40 23.89 -4.96
N ALA A 19 -8.27 23.84 -3.63
CA ALA A 19 -9.32 23.43 -2.70
C ALA A 19 -9.95 22.05 -3.04
N GLU A 20 -9.16 21.16 -3.63
CA GLU A 20 -9.53 19.79 -3.96
C GLU A 20 -9.18 18.82 -2.82
N ARG A 21 -9.73 17.61 -2.88
CA ARG A 21 -9.42 16.52 -1.95
C ARG A 21 -8.81 15.35 -2.72
N VAL A 22 -7.71 14.82 -2.22
CA VAL A 22 -7.03 13.65 -2.81
C VAL A 22 -7.42 12.37 -2.09
N VAL A 23 -7.70 11.32 -2.85
CA VAL A 23 -7.81 9.94 -2.37
C VAL A 23 -6.71 9.12 -3.02
N PHE A 24 -5.94 8.38 -2.21
CA PHE A 24 -4.99 7.40 -2.73
C PHE A 24 -5.66 6.03 -2.79
N ALA A 25 -5.61 5.39 -3.95
CA ALA A 25 -6.28 4.11 -4.17
C ALA A 25 -5.32 3.07 -4.77
N GLY A 26 -5.57 1.80 -4.48
CA GLY A 26 -4.87 0.69 -5.12
C GLY A 26 -5.49 -0.67 -4.82
N ASP A 27 -5.25 -1.63 -5.72
CA ASP A 27 -5.70 -3.03 -5.63
C ASP A 27 -4.51 -4.00 -5.53
N GLY A 28 -4.70 -5.15 -4.89
CA GLY A 28 -3.64 -6.17 -4.75
C GLY A 28 -2.37 -5.60 -4.12
N SER A 29 -1.25 -5.66 -4.85
CA SER A 29 0.01 -5.04 -4.41
C SER A 29 -0.04 -3.51 -4.39
N GLY A 30 -0.85 -2.90 -5.27
CA GLY A 30 -1.10 -1.45 -5.29
C GLY A 30 -1.76 -0.95 -4.01
N GLY A 31 -2.61 -1.75 -3.37
CA GLY A 31 -3.22 -1.40 -2.07
C GLY A 31 -2.20 -1.33 -0.93
N ASN A 32 -1.17 -2.19 -0.95
CA ASN A 32 -0.02 -2.06 -0.04
C ASN A 32 0.75 -0.78 -0.34
N ILE A 33 1.09 -0.51 -1.60
CA ILE A 33 1.86 0.68 -2.00
C ILE A 33 1.13 1.96 -1.57
N ALA A 34 -0.18 2.06 -1.83
CA ALA A 34 -0.99 3.22 -1.45
C ALA A 34 -0.94 3.47 0.06
N SER A 35 -1.10 2.42 0.86
CA SER A 35 -1.08 2.51 2.33
C SER A 35 0.31 2.85 2.86
N SER A 36 1.32 2.10 2.42
CA SER A 36 2.73 2.26 2.84
C SER A 36 3.29 3.63 2.45
N LEU A 37 2.88 4.19 1.30
CA LEU A 37 3.30 5.52 0.88
C LEU A 37 2.80 6.61 1.84
N VAL A 38 1.52 6.55 2.23
CA VAL A 38 0.94 7.54 3.15
C VAL A 38 1.62 7.45 4.52
N ILE A 39 1.80 6.23 5.05
CA ILE A 39 2.52 6.01 6.31
C ILE A 39 3.95 6.57 6.24
N TRP A 40 4.68 6.25 5.17
CA TRP A 40 6.08 6.68 4.99
C TRP A 40 6.25 8.20 4.78
N VAL A 41 5.21 8.90 4.33
CA VAL A 41 5.23 10.37 4.27
C VAL A 41 4.97 10.99 5.65
N LEU A 42 4.14 10.34 6.47
CA LEU A 42 3.78 10.79 7.82
C LEU A 42 4.85 10.46 8.87
N GLU A 43 5.76 9.54 8.57
CA GLU A 43 6.89 9.25 9.46
C GLU A 43 7.74 10.51 9.72
N PRO A 44 8.01 10.85 10.99
CA PRO A 44 8.84 12.00 11.32
C PRO A 44 10.28 11.78 10.83
N ASP A 45 10.76 12.66 9.96
CA ASP A 45 12.13 12.63 9.42
C ASP A 45 13.08 13.61 10.13
N GLY A 46 12.68 14.10 11.32
CA GLY A 46 13.43 15.05 12.15
C GLY A 46 13.58 16.45 11.55
N GLN A 47 13.14 16.65 10.31
CA GLN A 47 13.29 17.90 9.55
C GLN A 47 11.93 18.55 9.25
N SER A 48 10.86 17.77 9.23
CA SER A 48 9.50 18.26 8.98
C SER A 48 8.74 18.42 10.30
N SER A 49 8.11 19.59 10.50
CA SER A 49 7.17 19.76 11.60
C SER A 49 5.91 18.93 11.31
N ALA A 50 5.25 18.40 12.34
CA ALA A 50 3.99 17.66 12.17
C ALA A 50 2.88 18.49 11.48
N GLN A 51 3.05 19.82 11.43
CA GLN A 51 2.13 20.75 10.76
C GLN A 51 2.35 20.87 9.24
N ASP A 52 3.51 20.47 8.72
CA ASP A 52 3.82 20.58 7.29
C ASP A 52 3.31 19.40 6.45
N VAL A 53 2.93 18.29 7.09
CA VAL A 53 2.53 17.08 6.37
C VAL A 53 1.03 17.06 6.10
N ARG A 54 0.65 17.33 4.86
CA ARG A 54 -0.73 17.20 4.37
C ARG A 54 -1.12 15.73 4.27
N VAL A 55 -2.30 15.38 4.79
CA VAL A 55 -2.89 14.03 4.73
C VAL A 55 -3.95 13.93 3.62
N PRO A 56 -4.08 12.79 2.91
CA PRO A 56 -5.16 12.61 1.95
C PRO A 56 -6.51 12.52 2.66
N ALA A 57 -7.60 12.72 1.93
CA ALA A 57 -8.96 12.58 2.47
C ALA A 57 -9.31 11.12 2.80
N ALA A 58 -8.76 10.16 2.04
CA ALA A 58 -8.94 8.73 2.28
C ALA A 58 -7.85 7.90 1.60
N ILE A 59 -7.75 6.64 2.04
CA ILE A 59 -7.05 5.56 1.33
C ILE A 59 -8.09 4.50 0.96
N VAL A 60 -8.10 4.07 -0.30
CA VAL A 60 -8.94 2.97 -0.78
C VAL A 60 -8.04 1.79 -1.15
N ALA A 61 -8.13 0.71 -0.39
CA ALA A 61 -7.32 -0.49 -0.58
C ALA A 61 -8.22 -1.69 -0.89
N ILE A 62 -8.09 -2.24 -2.09
CA ILE A 62 -8.91 -3.37 -2.56
C ILE A 62 -8.05 -4.64 -2.55
N SER A 63 -8.43 -5.65 -1.77
CA SER A 63 -7.67 -6.90 -1.60
C SER A 63 -6.16 -6.68 -1.38
N PRO A 64 -5.75 -5.80 -0.44
CA PRO A 64 -4.36 -5.36 -0.37
C PRO A 64 -3.41 -6.44 0.13
N SER A 65 -2.24 -6.58 -0.51
CA SER A 65 -1.18 -7.51 -0.09
C SER A 65 -0.33 -6.92 1.05
N THR A 66 -0.86 -6.88 2.28
CA THR A 66 -0.20 -6.20 3.42
C THR A 66 0.78 -7.07 4.22
N ASP A 67 0.62 -8.39 4.24
CA ASP A 67 1.56 -9.33 4.86
C ASP A 67 2.35 -10.10 3.81
N LEU A 68 3.57 -9.64 3.53
CA LEU A 68 4.43 -10.25 2.51
C LEU A 68 5.01 -11.61 2.93
N ARG A 69 4.92 -11.97 4.22
CA ARG A 69 5.37 -13.28 4.71
C ARG A 69 4.34 -14.37 4.47
N HIS A 70 3.10 -14.00 4.15
CA HIS A 70 1.97 -14.92 4.01
C HIS A 70 1.83 -15.85 5.24
N ALA A 71 2.16 -15.35 6.43
CA ALA A 71 2.27 -16.15 7.65
C ALA A 71 0.89 -16.40 8.32
N ARG A 72 -0.16 -15.80 7.75
CA ARG A 72 -1.53 -15.95 8.21
C ARG A 72 -2.03 -17.38 7.99
N PRO A 73 -2.37 -18.13 9.06
CA PRO A 73 -2.74 -19.54 8.94
C PRO A 73 -4.04 -19.75 8.15
N ASP A 74 -4.91 -18.74 8.08
CA ASP A 74 -6.16 -18.77 7.34
C ASP A 74 -5.99 -18.62 5.82
N LEU A 75 -4.83 -18.10 5.34
CA LEU A 75 -4.57 -17.93 3.90
C LEU A 75 -4.66 -19.24 3.13
N GLY A 76 -4.20 -20.36 3.72
CA GLY A 76 -4.27 -21.67 3.07
C GLY A 76 -5.70 -22.13 2.80
N SER A 77 -6.64 -21.84 3.71
CA SER A 77 -8.05 -22.20 3.55
C SER A 77 -8.74 -21.36 2.47
N VAL A 78 -8.43 -20.06 2.39
CA VAL A 78 -8.99 -19.14 1.40
C VAL A 78 -8.37 -19.38 0.01
N ALA A 79 -7.09 -19.78 -0.05
CA ALA A 79 -6.41 -20.03 -1.31
C ALA A 79 -7.03 -21.16 -2.14
N GLN A 80 -7.67 -22.14 -1.50
CA GLN A 80 -8.41 -23.20 -2.21
C GLN A 80 -9.65 -22.69 -2.93
N LEU A 81 -10.19 -21.54 -2.50
CA LEU A 81 -11.38 -20.92 -3.09
C LEU A 81 -11.00 -19.88 -4.15
N ASP A 82 -9.80 -19.29 -4.07
CA ASP A 82 -9.32 -18.26 -4.99
C ASP A 82 -9.08 -18.83 -6.41
N PRO A 83 -9.82 -18.36 -7.44
CA PRO A 83 -9.71 -18.88 -8.80
C PRO A 83 -8.38 -18.52 -9.49
N ILE A 84 -7.68 -17.49 -9.02
CA ILE A 84 -6.41 -17.01 -9.58
C ILE A 84 -5.24 -17.77 -8.93
N MET A 85 -5.29 -18.00 -7.61
CA MET A 85 -4.19 -18.69 -6.91
C MET A 85 -4.13 -20.21 -7.15
N LYS A 86 -5.20 -20.83 -7.66
CA LYS A 86 -5.24 -22.26 -8.02
C LYS A 86 -4.14 -22.70 -9.00
N GLY A 87 -3.61 -21.79 -9.82
CA GLY A 87 -2.52 -22.07 -10.77
C GLY A 87 -1.12 -21.74 -10.27
N ILE A 88 -0.99 -21.00 -9.17
CA ILE A 88 0.30 -20.48 -8.65
C ILE A 88 0.80 -21.24 -7.42
N GLY A 89 -0.03 -22.09 -6.81
CA GLY A 89 0.31 -22.90 -5.62
C GLY A 89 1.59 -23.75 -5.76
N TRP A 90 1.99 -24.12 -6.98
CA TRP A 90 3.23 -24.87 -7.23
C TRP A 90 4.49 -24.01 -7.17
N MET A 91 4.40 -22.70 -7.46
CA MET A 91 5.57 -21.83 -7.55
C MET A 91 6.08 -21.35 -6.18
N PHE A 92 5.22 -21.32 -5.16
CA PHE A 92 5.59 -20.91 -3.80
C PHE A 92 5.82 -22.08 -2.83
N MET A 93 5.25 -23.27 -3.07
CA MET A 93 5.55 -24.46 -2.26
C MET A 93 6.96 -25.04 -2.51
N GLY A 94 7.60 -24.72 -3.64
CA GLY A 94 8.98 -25.13 -3.94
C GLY A 94 10.07 -24.30 -3.24
N LEU A 95 9.71 -23.26 -2.50
CA LEU A 95 10.65 -22.37 -1.80
C LEU A 95 10.67 -22.56 -0.28
N SER A 96 9.83 -23.45 0.26
CA SER A 96 9.83 -23.81 1.68
C SER A 96 10.78 -24.98 2.03
N GLU A 97 11.57 -25.46 1.08
CA GLU A 97 12.62 -26.49 1.29
C GLU A 97 14.06 -25.96 1.06
N LEU A 98 14.29 -24.65 1.18
CA LEU A 98 15.64 -24.05 1.18
C LEU A 98 15.90 -23.24 2.45
#